data_AF-A0A356T933-F1
#
_entry.id   AF-A0A356T933-F1
#
_cell.length_a   1.000
_cell.length_b   1.000
_cell.length_c   1.000
_cell.angle_alpha   90.00
_cell.angle_beta   90.00
_cell.angle_gamma   90.00
#
_symmetry.space_group_name_H-M   'P 1'
#
loop_
_entity.id
_entity.type
_entity.pdbx_description
1 polymer ?
#
loop_
_entity_poly.entity_id
_entity_poly.type
_entity_poly.pdbx_seq_one_letter_code
_entity_poly.pdbx_strand_id
1 'polypeptide(L)'
;LDEDCDGATDEGVPTMGSCGSSTGACSPGVLTCTGGGFSCQGGVGPSAETCNGIDDDCDGATDEGNPGGGGTCGTSTGACMTGTLTCSGGALSCVGGVNPSAETCDGVDEDCDGLTDEGNPGGGAVCGSSTGACVPGTQTCTAGALVCTGGVGPSAETCNASDDDCDGFIDEGNPGGGGICGTSTGACSPGTRTCVSGALTCTGGVGPTSETCNAADDDCDGATDEGNPGGGGSCGSSVGVCMPGTLACSGGALTCGGGTGPSAETCDALDNDCDGVVDEGNPGGGAACGTTTGECSPGSLTCSGGALSCVGATGPSAEICDGRDNDCDASTDEGNPGGGG
;
A
#
# COMPACT_ATOMS: atom_id res chain seq x y z
N LEU A 1 27.23 87.40 76.75
CA LEU A 1 26.31 87.16 75.62
C LEU A 1 24.96 86.79 76.25
N ASP A 2 23.84 86.98 75.55
CA ASP A 2 22.58 86.36 75.94
C ASP A 2 22.67 84.89 75.50
N GLU A 3 22.90 83.99 76.46
CA GLU A 3 23.16 82.57 76.20
C GLU A 3 21.89 81.72 76.31
N ASP A 4 20.78 82.32 76.74
CA ASP A 4 19.51 81.67 77.07
C ASP A 4 18.26 82.33 76.47
N CYS A 5 18.45 83.35 75.62
CA CYS A 5 17.43 83.98 74.78
C CYS A 5 16.28 84.64 75.58
N ASP A 6 16.55 85.13 76.79
CA ASP A 6 15.56 85.80 77.65
C ASP A 6 15.58 87.34 77.53
N GLY A 7 16.53 87.89 76.75
CA GLY A 7 16.70 89.31 76.54
C GLY A 7 17.53 90.03 77.63
N ALA A 8 18.06 89.31 78.60
CA ALA A 8 19.05 89.78 79.56
C ALA A 8 20.48 89.34 79.14
N THR A 9 21.51 90.01 79.68
CA THR A 9 22.91 89.66 79.38
C THR A 9 23.54 89.03 80.62
N ASP A 10 23.78 87.71 80.59
CA ASP A 10 24.55 86.91 81.57
C ASP A 10 23.93 86.70 82.98
N GLU A 11 23.05 85.70 83.12
CA GLU A 11 22.50 85.18 84.38
C GLU A 11 22.46 83.63 84.39
N GLY A 12 23.62 82.97 84.43
CA GLY A 12 23.73 81.54 84.78
C GLY A 12 23.33 80.56 83.67
N VAL A 13 24.17 79.55 83.43
CA VAL A 13 23.99 78.53 82.38
C VAL A 13 22.67 77.79 82.55
N PRO A 14 21.62 78.02 81.73
CA PRO A 14 20.60 77.01 81.61
C PRO A 14 21.24 75.87 80.83
N THR A 15 21.15 74.66 81.37
CA THR A 15 21.46 73.47 80.59
C THR A 15 20.57 73.51 79.36
N MET A 16 21.15 73.91 78.23
CA MET A 16 20.54 73.90 76.92
C MET A 16 19.91 72.51 76.74
N GLY A 17 18.58 72.46 76.87
CA GLY A 17 17.85 71.19 76.88
C GLY A 17 18.06 70.43 75.58
N SER A 18 17.72 69.14 75.60
CA SER A 18 17.59 68.39 74.34
C SER A 18 16.47 68.98 73.51
N CYS A 19 16.70 69.13 72.22
CA CYS A 19 15.69 69.48 71.23
C CYS A 19 15.57 68.37 70.19
N GLY A 20 14.39 68.24 69.58
CA GLY A 20 14.10 67.16 68.63
C GLY A 20 13.68 65.84 69.29
N SER A 21 13.56 64.79 68.48
CA SER A 21 13.10 63.45 68.86
C SER A 21 14.20 62.41 68.65
N SER A 22 14.09 61.25 69.31
CA SER A 22 14.89 60.06 69.04
C SER A 22 14.08 58.96 68.36
N THR A 23 12.94 59.31 67.76
CA THR A 23 12.07 58.42 67.00
C THR A 23 12.49 58.44 65.53
N GLY A 24 12.48 57.27 64.89
CA GLY A 24 12.71 57.18 63.44
C GLY A 24 14.10 57.60 62.98
N ALA A 25 14.14 58.39 61.91
CA ALA A 25 15.34 59.01 61.36
C ALA A 25 15.85 60.21 62.19
N CYS A 26 15.03 60.73 63.11
CA CYS A 26 15.43 61.87 63.92
C CYS A 26 16.51 61.52 64.93
N SER A 27 17.36 62.50 65.19
CA SER A 27 18.31 62.46 66.28
C SER A 27 18.21 63.72 67.11
N PRO A 28 18.20 63.61 68.45
CA PRO A 28 18.11 64.78 69.31
C PRO A 28 19.37 65.63 69.18
N GLY A 29 19.16 66.95 69.12
CA GLY A 29 20.22 67.94 69.13
C GLY A 29 20.30 68.69 70.47
N VAL A 30 21.16 69.69 70.51
CA VAL A 30 21.28 70.60 71.65
C VAL A 30 20.64 71.93 71.29
N LEU A 31 19.77 72.43 72.16
CA LEU A 31 19.06 73.70 71.95
C LEU A 31 20.01 74.88 72.15
N THR A 32 20.44 75.55 71.09
CA THR A 32 21.39 76.67 71.15
C THR A 32 20.72 78.01 70.87
N CYS A 33 21.07 79.05 71.64
CA CYS A 33 20.63 80.42 71.37
C CYS A 33 21.55 81.05 70.31
N THR A 34 21.03 81.27 69.10
CA THR A 34 21.75 81.95 68.03
C THR A 34 20.92 83.11 67.47
N GLY A 35 21.49 84.33 67.47
CA GLY A 35 20.82 85.51 66.91
C GLY A 35 19.52 85.95 67.62
N GLY A 36 19.35 85.61 68.91
CA GLY A 36 18.14 85.94 69.68
C GLY A 36 16.96 84.99 69.46
N GLY A 37 17.20 83.82 68.85
CA GLY A 37 16.21 82.75 68.73
C GLY A 37 16.81 81.39 69.09
N PHE A 38 15.97 80.49 69.59
CA PHE A 38 16.36 79.11 69.85
C PHE A 38 16.50 78.32 68.55
N SER A 39 17.62 77.63 68.39
CA SER A 39 17.93 76.78 67.23
C SER A 39 18.46 75.42 67.68
N CYS A 40 17.99 74.32 67.08
CA CYS A 40 18.47 72.99 67.42
C CYS A 40 19.75 72.68 66.62
N GLN A 41 20.90 72.52 67.30
CA GLN A 41 22.18 72.24 66.64
C GLN A 41 22.58 70.77 66.82
N GLY A 42 23.02 70.13 65.73
CA GLY A 42 23.55 68.77 65.74
C GLY A 42 22.50 67.64 65.71
N GLY A 43 21.20 67.98 65.73
CA GLY A 43 20.11 67.01 65.55
C GLY A 43 19.64 66.94 64.10
N VAL A 44 19.04 65.80 63.73
CA VAL A 44 18.27 65.63 62.48
C VAL A 44 16.81 65.89 62.83
N GLY A 45 16.24 66.92 62.21
CA GLY A 45 14.82 67.27 62.36
C GLY A 45 13.92 66.42 61.45
N PRO A 46 12.60 66.49 61.66
CA PRO A 46 11.64 65.74 60.87
C PRO A 46 11.63 66.22 59.41
N SER A 47 11.45 65.28 58.48
CA SER A 47 11.32 65.50 57.05
C SER A 47 10.10 64.80 56.50
N ALA A 48 9.68 65.08 55.27
CA ALA A 48 8.49 64.41 54.72
C ALA A 48 8.79 62.92 54.51
N GLU A 49 7.83 62.07 54.88
CA GLU A 49 7.89 60.62 54.66
C GLU A 49 8.28 60.27 53.23
N THR A 50 9.23 59.34 53.11
CA THR A 50 9.58 58.66 51.88
C THR A 50 9.31 57.17 52.06
N CYS A 51 8.78 56.49 51.05
CA CYS A 51 8.55 55.05 51.12
C CYS A 51 9.86 54.26 51.19
N ASN A 52 10.43 54.14 52.38
CA ASN A 52 11.76 53.57 52.63
C ASN A 52 11.80 52.70 53.90
N GLY A 53 10.69 52.62 54.65
CA GLY A 53 10.58 51.83 55.87
C GLY A 53 11.20 52.51 57.09
N ILE A 54 11.38 53.83 57.05
CA ILE A 54 11.91 54.67 58.10
C ILE A 54 10.87 55.77 58.39
N ASP A 55 10.68 56.07 59.67
CA ASP A 55 9.91 57.21 60.15
C ASP A 55 10.75 58.49 59.95
N ASP A 56 10.59 59.15 58.82
CA ASP A 56 11.35 60.33 58.38
C ASP A 56 10.84 61.62 59.05
N ASP A 57 9.57 61.66 59.44
CA ASP A 57 8.89 62.81 60.07
C ASP A 57 8.80 62.72 61.62
N CYS A 58 9.22 61.59 62.16
CA CYS A 58 9.47 61.31 63.56
C CYS A 58 8.23 61.39 64.45
N ASP A 59 7.05 61.13 63.87
CA ASP A 59 5.77 61.10 64.56
C ASP A 59 5.46 59.74 65.22
N GLY A 60 6.27 58.71 64.92
CA GLY A 60 6.17 57.36 65.46
C GLY A 60 5.38 56.37 64.60
N ALA A 61 4.87 56.78 63.43
CA ALA A 61 4.44 55.92 62.35
C ALA A 61 5.56 55.76 61.31
N THR A 62 5.45 54.79 60.41
CA THR A 62 6.44 54.57 59.35
C THR A 62 5.71 54.53 58.03
N ASP A 63 6.18 55.32 57.07
CA ASP A 63 5.61 55.47 55.74
C ASP A 63 4.10 55.81 55.75
N GLU A 64 3.62 56.63 56.69
CA GLU A 64 2.20 56.97 56.79
C GLU A 64 1.70 57.89 55.67
N GLY A 65 0.42 57.77 55.32
CA GLY A 65 -0.18 58.60 54.28
C GLY A 65 0.20 58.24 52.84
N ASN A 66 0.81 57.07 52.60
CA ASN A 66 1.21 56.57 51.27
C ASN A 66 2.24 57.49 50.56
N PRO A 67 3.42 57.71 51.18
CA PRO A 67 4.45 58.60 50.64
C PRO A 67 4.96 58.09 49.29
N GLY A 68 5.08 58.99 48.31
CA GLY A 68 5.47 58.63 46.94
C GLY A 68 4.46 57.79 46.14
N GLY A 69 3.29 57.47 46.72
CA GLY A 69 2.21 56.74 46.06
C GLY A 69 1.22 57.62 45.30
N GLY A 70 0.18 56.99 44.73
CA GLY A 70 -0.89 57.66 43.98
C GLY A 70 -0.61 57.87 42.48
N GLY A 71 0.63 57.67 42.04
CA GLY A 71 0.98 57.61 40.62
C GLY A 71 0.49 56.33 39.93
N THR A 72 0.31 56.39 38.61
CA THR A 72 0.01 55.20 37.80
C THR A 72 1.26 54.36 37.60
N CYS A 73 1.11 53.04 37.59
CA CYS A 73 2.17 52.07 37.28
C CYS A 73 1.67 51.02 36.28
N GLY A 74 2.59 50.34 35.59
CA GLY A 74 2.26 49.36 34.56
C GLY A 74 1.89 49.97 33.20
N THR A 75 1.36 49.14 32.30
CA THR A 75 0.93 49.52 30.94
C THR A 75 -0.50 49.00 30.69
N SER A 76 -1.11 49.45 29.60
CA SER A 76 -2.39 48.94 29.08
C SER A 76 -2.23 48.25 27.72
N THR A 77 -1.03 47.71 27.45
CA THR A 77 -0.71 46.95 26.24
C THR A 77 -0.95 45.47 26.51
N GLY A 78 -1.49 44.74 25.53
CA GLY A 78 -1.71 43.30 25.67
C GLY A 78 -2.62 42.93 26.85
N ALA A 79 -2.18 41.99 27.67
CA ALA A 79 -2.84 41.54 28.90
C ALA A 79 -2.58 42.46 30.10
N CYS A 80 -1.64 43.41 30.00
CA CYS A 80 -1.32 44.30 31.11
C CYS A 80 -2.45 45.26 31.44
N MET A 81 -2.53 45.61 32.72
CA MET A 81 -3.41 46.63 33.22
C MET A 81 -2.63 47.60 34.10
N THR A 82 -2.92 48.89 33.94
CA THR A 82 -2.35 49.94 34.78
C THR A 82 -2.88 49.82 36.21
N GLY A 83 -1.98 49.88 37.18
CA GLY A 83 -2.31 49.94 38.61
C GLY A 83 -1.99 51.30 39.23
N THR A 84 -2.09 51.37 40.55
CA THR A 84 -1.71 52.55 41.35
C THR A 84 -0.55 52.21 42.29
N LEU A 85 0.48 53.05 42.31
CA LEU A 85 1.59 52.93 43.25
C LEU A 85 1.10 53.13 44.68
N THR A 86 1.38 52.17 45.54
CA THR A 86 1.06 52.19 46.97
C THR A 86 2.30 51.83 47.75
N CYS A 87 2.67 52.66 48.73
CA CYS A 87 3.71 52.36 49.68
C CYS A 87 3.20 51.32 50.69
N SER A 88 3.91 50.20 50.78
CA SER A 88 3.60 49.15 51.74
C SER A 88 4.90 48.48 52.17
N GLY A 89 5.25 48.60 53.47
CA GLY A 89 6.43 47.97 54.04
C GLY A 89 7.74 48.55 53.49
N GLY A 90 7.84 49.88 53.36
CA GLY A 90 9.04 50.57 52.90
C GLY A 90 9.36 50.43 51.41
N ALA A 91 8.42 49.95 50.59
CA ALA A 91 8.58 49.88 49.15
C ALA A 91 7.29 50.25 48.41
N LEU A 92 7.45 50.98 47.30
CA LEU A 92 6.35 51.22 46.37
C LEU A 92 6.02 49.93 45.62
N SER A 93 4.76 49.53 45.71
CA SER A 93 4.21 48.38 44.99
C SER A 93 3.06 48.82 44.08
N CYS A 94 2.97 48.22 42.90
CA CYS A 94 1.87 48.48 41.98
C CYS A 94 0.65 47.65 42.37
N VAL A 95 -0.40 48.29 42.88
CA VAL A 95 -1.63 47.62 43.32
C VAL A 95 -2.72 47.77 42.26
N GLY A 96 -3.42 46.68 41.96
CA GLY A 96 -4.54 46.65 41.03
C GLY A 96 -4.15 46.61 39.54
N GLY A 97 -2.85 46.54 39.22
CA GLY A 97 -2.35 46.32 37.85
C GLY A 97 -2.04 44.86 37.57
N VAL A 98 -1.87 44.54 36.28
CA VAL A 98 -1.29 43.27 35.81
C VAL A 98 0.07 43.59 35.24
N ASN A 99 1.10 42.98 35.81
CA ASN A 99 2.48 43.16 35.39
C ASN A 99 2.81 42.23 34.21
N PRO A 100 3.79 42.60 33.37
CA PRO A 100 4.36 41.73 32.36
C PRO A 100 4.76 40.35 32.89
N SER A 101 4.47 39.31 32.12
CA SER A 101 4.97 37.94 32.31
C SER A 101 5.57 37.40 31.01
N ALA A 102 6.24 36.25 31.06
CA ALA A 102 6.78 35.65 29.84
C ALA A 102 5.66 35.19 28.91
N GLU A 103 5.84 35.38 27.61
CA GLU A 103 4.88 34.94 26.59
C GLU A 103 4.55 33.46 26.67
N THR A 104 3.27 33.16 26.42
CA THR A 104 2.75 31.83 26.15
C THR A 104 2.21 31.79 24.73
N CYS A 105 2.24 30.64 24.06
CA CYS A 105 1.64 30.53 22.73
C CYS A 105 0.11 30.43 22.80
N ASP A 106 -0.56 31.55 23.06
CA ASP A 106 -2.01 31.63 23.22
C ASP A 106 -2.68 32.80 22.49
N GLY A 107 -1.87 33.62 21.79
CA GLY A 107 -2.34 34.76 21.01
C GLY A 107 -2.60 36.00 21.85
N VAL A 108 -2.06 36.05 23.07
CA VAL A 108 -2.07 37.20 23.96
C VAL A 108 -0.65 37.76 24.08
N ASP A 109 -0.54 39.06 24.31
CA ASP A 109 0.71 39.77 24.61
C ASP A 109 0.82 39.89 26.14
N GLU A 110 1.52 38.97 26.78
CA GLU A 110 1.63 38.86 28.23
C GLU A 110 2.82 39.63 28.80
N ASP A 111 3.85 39.88 27.98
CA ASP A 111 5.02 40.68 28.35
C ASP A 111 4.83 42.18 28.08
N CYS A 112 3.75 42.51 27.36
CA CYS A 112 3.22 43.84 27.14
C CYS A 112 4.17 44.74 26.34
N ASP A 113 5.00 44.15 25.47
CA ASP A 113 5.90 44.85 24.55
C ASP A 113 5.20 45.30 23.25
N GLY A 114 3.98 44.83 23.01
CA GLY A 114 3.14 45.15 21.86
C GLY A 114 3.25 44.16 20.69
N LEU A 115 4.03 43.10 20.84
CA LEU A 115 4.07 41.93 19.98
C LEU A 115 3.28 40.80 20.65
N THR A 116 2.86 39.82 19.85
CA THR A 116 2.08 38.69 20.35
C THR A 116 2.82 37.41 19.99
N ASP A 117 3.03 36.56 20.98
CA ASP A 117 3.73 35.28 20.87
C ASP A 117 5.14 35.41 20.23
N GLU A 118 5.90 36.46 20.50
CA GLU A 118 7.21 36.65 19.89
C GLU A 118 8.28 35.67 20.42
N GLY A 119 9.26 35.35 19.56
CA GLY A 119 10.34 34.45 19.96
C GLY A 119 9.96 32.96 20.06
N ASN A 120 8.78 32.55 19.56
CA ASN A 120 8.31 31.16 19.54
C ASN A 120 8.12 30.56 20.95
N PRO A 121 7.26 31.16 21.80
CA PRO A 121 7.03 30.70 23.17
C PRO A 121 6.47 29.27 23.15
N GLY A 122 6.98 28.42 24.05
CA GLY A 122 6.61 27.00 24.12
C GLY A 122 7.05 26.13 22.93
N GLY A 123 7.71 26.69 21.91
CA GLY A 123 8.17 25.97 20.73
C GLY A 123 9.52 25.25 20.89
N GLY A 124 9.95 24.58 19.82
CA GLY A 124 11.25 23.90 19.74
C GLY A 124 11.24 22.43 20.15
N ALA A 125 10.18 21.96 20.80
CA ALA A 125 10.00 20.53 21.09
C ALA A 125 9.65 19.74 19.81
N VAL A 126 10.13 18.49 19.73
CA VAL A 126 9.77 17.57 18.65
C VAL A 126 8.27 17.26 18.72
N CYS A 127 7.64 17.10 17.56
CA CYS A 127 6.24 16.68 17.42
C CYS A 127 6.08 15.68 16.28
N GLY A 128 4.96 14.95 16.27
CA GLY A 128 4.72 13.88 15.32
C GLY A 128 5.38 12.55 15.72
N SER A 129 5.51 11.64 14.76
CA SER A 129 6.04 10.28 14.93
C SER A 129 7.19 10.01 13.96
N SER A 130 8.06 9.08 14.32
CA SER A 130 9.10 8.52 13.42
C SER A 130 8.78 7.09 13.00
N THR A 131 7.52 6.67 13.17
CA THR A 131 7.02 5.35 12.78
C THR A 131 6.58 5.38 11.32
N GLY A 132 6.86 4.31 10.58
CA GLY A 132 6.41 4.17 9.20
C GLY A 132 6.93 5.26 8.27
N ALA A 133 6.01 5.84 7.49
CA ALA A 133 6.27 6.94 6.57
C ALA A 133 6.29 8.33 7.25
N CYS A 134 5.91 8.42 8.54
CA CYS A 134 5.92 9.69 9.24
C CYS A 134 7.32 10.23 9.47
N VAL A 135 7.42 11.55 9.43
CA VAL A 135 8.64 12.30 9.74
C VAL A 135 8.34 13.25 10.89
N PRO A 136 9.08 13.22 12.00
CA PRO A 136 8.90 14.17 13.09
C PRO A 136 9.17 15.60 12.64
N GLY A 137 8.37 16.53 13.14
CA GLY A 137 8.56 17.96 12.98
C GLY A 137 8.97 18.66 14.28
N THR A 138 8.91 19.98 14.27
CA THR A 138 9.20 20.84 15.42
C THR A 138 8.01 21.74 15.74
N GLN A 139 7.66 21.84 17.02
CA GLN A 139 6.61 22.74 17.49
C GLN A 139 7.02 24.20 17.26
N THR A 140 6.15 24.93 16.58
CA THR A 140 6.31 26.35 16.28
C THR A 140 5.02 27.06 16.66
N CYS A 141 5.12 28.12 17.46
CA CYS A 141 4.01 28.99 17.76
C CYS A 141 3.65 29.78 16.50
N THR A 142 2.42 29.63 16.04
CA THR A 142 1.91 30.33 14.87
C THR A 142 0.47 30.72 15.14
N ALA A 143 0.22 32.03 15.24
CA ALA A 143 -1.10 32.61 15.50
C ALA A 143 -1.75 32.06 16.78
N GLY A 144 -1.04 32.11 17.92
CA GLY A 144 -1.56 31.70 19.22
C GLY A 144 -1.76 30.20 19.40
N ALA A 145 -1.13 29.37 18.58
CA ALA A 145 -1.17 27.92 18.73
C ALA A 145 0.17 27.26 18.36
N LEU A 146 0.55 26.24 19.12
CA LEU A 146 1.68 25.37 18.77
C LEU A 146 1.29 24.47 17.60
N VAL A 147 1.93 24.70 16.46
CA VAL A 147 1.75 23.92 15.24
C VAL A 147 3.00 23.09 14.99
N CYS A 148 2.82 21.83 14.58
CA CYS A 148 3.93 20.99 14.16
C CYS A 148 4.36 21.36 12.74
N THR A 149 5.55 21.94 12.58
CA THR A 149 6.09 22.33 11.27
C THR A 149 7.23 21.41 10.84
N GLY A 150 7.38 21.20 9.53
CA GLY A 150 8.45 20.38 8.95
C GLY A 150 8.28 18.86 9.09
N GLY A 151 7.20 18.39 9.70
CA GLY A 151 6.88 16.96 9.80
C GLY A 151 5.95 16.46 8.68
N VAL A 152 5.94 15.14 8.49
CA VAL A 152 4.93 14.43 7.69
C VAL A 152 4.06 13.65 8.68
N GLY A 153 2.78 14.04 8.76
CA GLY A 153 1.81 13.40 9.65
C GLY A 153 1.20 12.13 9.05
N PRO A 154 0.40 11.41 9.84
CA PRO A 154 -0.25 10.18 9.39
C PRO A 154 -1.28 10.47 8.29
N SER A 155 -1.41 9.54 7.35
CA SER A 155 -2.36 9.55 6.24
C SER A 155 -3.06 8.21 6.13
N ALA A 156 -4.15 8.10 5.37
CA ALA A 156 -4.84 6.83 5.24
C ALA A 156 -3.96 5.79 4.52
N GLU A 157 -3.95 4.56 5.03
CA GLU A 157 -3.21 3.45 4.42
C GLU A 157 -3.47 3.29 2.93
N THR A 158 -2.38 3.12 2.20
CA THR A 158 -2.37 2.70 0.80
C THR A 158 -1.64 1.38 0.68
N CYS A 159 -2.11 0.49 -0.18
CA CYS A 159 -1.43 -0.78 -0.45
C CYS A 159 -0.08 -0.54 -1.15
N ASN A 160 0.97 -0.27 -0.38
CA ASN A 160 2.26 0.20 -0.87
C ASN A 160 3.45 -0.34 -0.04
N ALA A 161 3.20 -1.26 0.90
CA ALA A 161 4.19 -1.83 1.82
C ALA A 161 4.86 -0.81 2.75
N SER A 162 4.17 0.29 3.02
CA SER A 162 4.53 1.31 4.00
C SER A 162 3.42 1.41 5.05
N ASP A 163 3.77 2.02 6.17
CA ASP A 163 2.86 2.36 7.27
C ASP A 163 2.60 3.87 7.12
N ASP A 164 1.55 4.21 6.37
CA ASP A 164 1.19 5.56 5.96
C ASP A 164 0.47 6.32 7.10
N ASP A 165 -0.21 5.59 7.99
CA ASP A 165 -0.95 6.13 9.14
C ASP A 165 -0.16 6.13 10.46
N CYS A 166 1.04 5.56 10.41
CA CYS A 166 2.07 5.59 11.44
C CYS A 166 1.66 4.93 12.76
N ASP A 167 0.75 3.96 12.71
CA ASP A 167 0.28 3.19 13.85
C ASP A 167 1.19 1.98 14.20
N GLY A 168 2.15 1.67 13.33
CA GLY A 168 3.12 0.60 13.49
C GLY A 168 2.78 -0.69 12.72
N PHE A 169 1.67 -0.72 11.99
CA PHE A 169 1.28 -1.80 11.10
C PHE A 169 1.41 -1.35 9.64
N ILE A 170 1.73 -2.29 8.75
CA ILE A 170 1.89 -2.03 7.33
C ILE A 170 0.67 -2.59 6.61
N ASP A 171 0.05 -1.78 5.76
CA ASP A 171 -1.08 -2.15 4.90
C ASP A 171 -2.26 -2.81 5.67
N GLU A 172 -2.57 -2.39 6.90
CA GLU A 172 -3.61 -3.01 7.72
C GLU A 172 -5.03 -2.69 7.22
N GLY A 173 -5.97 -3.62 7.47
CA GLY A 173 -7.36 -3.44 7.03
C GLY A 173 -7.59 -3.60 5.52
N ASN A 174 -6.62 -4.09 4.75
CA ASN A 174 -6.72 -4.31 3.29
C ASN A 174 -6.98 -3.01 2.50
N PRO A 175 -6.05 -2.04 2.56
CA PRO A 175 -6.21 -0.73 1.92
C PRO A 175 -6.34 -0.86 0.40
N GLY A 176 -7.32 -0.16 -0.19
CA GLY A 176 -7.62 -0.25 -1.62
C GLY A 176 -8.19 -1.61 -2.09
N GLY A 177 -8.41 -2.56 -1.19
CA GLY A 177 -8.98 -3.88 -1.47
C GLY A 177 -10.51 -3.93 -1.47
N GLY A 178 -11.04 -5.16 -1.52
CA GLY A 178 -12.49 -5.44 -1.48
C GLY A 178 -13.21 -5.31 -2.83
N GLY A 179 -12.60 -4.68 -3.82
CA GLY A 179 -13.12 -4.63 -5.19
C GLY A 179 -13.06 -5.99 -5.89
N ILE A 180 -13.98 -6.22 -6.82
CA ILE A 180 -13.97 -7.41 -7.69
C ILE A 180 -12.79 -7.32 -8.68
N CYS A 181 -12.19 -8.46 -8.98
CA CYS A 181 -11.16 -8.59 -10.02
C CYS A 181 -11.38 -9.85 -10.85
N GLY A 182 -10.86 -9.87 -12.08
CA GLY A 182 -11.10 -10.94 -13.04
C GLY A 182 -12.43 -10.80 -13.77
N THR A 183 -12.85 -11.86 -14.45
CA THR A 183 -14.11 -11.94 -15.21
C THR A 183 -14.88 -13.21 -14.85
N SER A 184 -16.17 -13.23 -15.20
CA SER A 184 -17.03 -14.41 -15.13
C SER A 184 -17.30 -15.03 -16.52
N THR A 185 -16.43 -14.75 -17.48
CA THR A 185 -16.48 -15.30 -18.85
C THR A 185 -15.83 -16.67 -18.88
N GLY A 186 -16.42 -17.60 -19.64
CA GLY A 186 -15.81 -18.91 -19.86
C GLY A 186 -15.58 -19.72 -18.60
N ALA A 187 -14.38 -20.28 -18.47
CA ALA A 187 -13.91 -21.02 -17.31
C ALA A 187 -13.45 -20.11 -16.15
N CYS A 188 -13.30 -18.80 -16.39
CA CYS A 188 -12.88 -17.87 -15.35
C CYS A 188 -13.95 -17.64 -14.28
N SER A 189 -13.47 -17.33 -13.08
CA SER A 189 -14.32 -16.84 -11.99
C SER A 189 -13.73 -15.60 -11.35
N PRO A 190 -14.55 -14.58 -11.05
CA PRO A 190 -14.07 -13.35 -10.45
C PRO A 190 -13.59 -13.61 -9.01
N GLY A 191 -12.51 -12.95 -8.64
CA GLY A 191 -11.97 -12.92 -7.29
C GLY A 191 -12.20 -11.57 -6.59
N THR A 192 -11.57 -11.41 -5.44
CA THR A 192 -11.54 -10.15 -4.67
C THR A 192 -10.13 -9.62 -4.57
N ARG A 193 -9.97 -8.30 -4.74
CA ARG A 193 -8.71 -7.58 -4.55
C ARG A 193 -8.33 -7.58 -3.08
N THR A 194 -7.14 -8.09 -2.80
CA THR A 194 -6.56 -8.14 -1.45
C THR A 194 -5.17 -7.56 -1.51
N CYS A 195 -4.86 -6.64 -0.61
CA CYS A 195 -3.52 -6.12 -0.42
C CYS A 195 -2.65 -7.21 0.21
N VAL A 196 -1.63 -7.62 -0.53
CA VAL A 196 -0.65 -8.62 -0.10
C VAL A 196 0.72 -8.05 -0.38
N SER A 197 1.48 -7.75 0.69
CA SER A 197 2.85 -7.25 0.61
C SER A 197 2.99 -5.99 -0.26
N GLY A 198 2.13 -4.99 -0.05
CA GLY A 198 2.15 -3.73 -0.81
C GLY A 198 1.66 -3.80 -2.24
N ALA A 199 0.98 -4.88 -2.65
CA ALA A 199 0.36 -4.98 -3.96
C ALA A 199 -1.05 -5.56 -3.89
N LEU A 200 -1.98 -4.93 -4.60
CA LEU A 200 -3.33 -5.47 -4.79
C LEU A 200 -3.27 -6.72 -5.67
N THR A 201 -3.54 -7.86 -5.06
CA THR A 201 -3.57 -9.18 -5.70
C THR A 201 -5.01 -9.65 -5.84
N CYS A 202 -5.35 -10.31 -6.94
CA CYS A 202 -6.65 -10.95 -7.10
C CYS A 202 -6.64 -12.32 -6.41
N THR A 203 -7.48 -12.48 -5.38
CA THR A 203 -7.55 -13.72 -4.58
C THR A 203 -8.92 -14.38 -4.73
N GLY A 204 -8.96 -15.72 -4.74
CA GLY A 204 -10.19 -16.50 -4.81
C GLY A 204 -10.85 -16.58 -6.20
N GLY A 205 -10.26 -15.97 -7.23
CA GLY A 205 -10.70 -16.11 -8.62
C GLY A 205 -9.86 -17.11 -9.41
N VAL A 206 -10.42 -17.60 -10.52
CA VAL A 206 -9.71 -18.36 -11.55
C VAL A 206 -9.46 -17.41 -12.72
N GLY A 207 -8.18 -17.15 -13.00
CA GLY A 207 -7.76 -16.29 -14.10
C GLY A 207 -7.63 -17.05 -15.43
N PRO A 208 -7.40 -16.32 -16.53
CA PRO A 208 -7.31 -16.90 -17.86
C PRO A 208 -6.05 -17.76 -18.01
N THR A 209 -6.19 -18.88 -18.72
CA THR A 209 -5.12 -19.81 -19.09
C THR A 209 -5.12 -20.03 -20.60
N SER A 210 -4.07 -20.58 -21.19
CA SER A 210 -4.07 -20.85 -22.63
C SER A 210 -5.12 -21.89 -23.00
N GLU A 211 -5.84 -21.64 -24.09
CA GLU A 211 -6.83 -22.56 -24.65
C GLU A 211 -6.29 -23.99 -24.78
N THR A 212 -7.13 -24.92 -24.33
CA THR A 212 -6.99 -26.35 -24.58
C THR A 212 -8.19 -26.81 -25.38
N CYS A 213 -8.01 -27.77 -26.30
CA CYS A 213 -9.13 -28.32 -27.05
C CYS A 213 -10.07 -29.14 -26.15
N ASN A 214 -11.00 -28.48 -25.47
CA ASN A 214 -11.84 -29.04 -24.42
C ASN A 214 -13.27 -28.48 -24.41
N ALA A 215 -13.64 -27.63 -25.39
CA ALA A 215 -14.92 -26.93 -25.48
C ALA A 215 -15.21 -25.98 -24.31
N ALA A 216 -14.17 -25.54 -23.61
CA ALA A 216 -14.20 -24.44 -22.66
C ALA A 216 -13.47 -23.23 -23.23
N ASP A 217 -13.81 -22.07 -22.70
CA ASP A 217 -13.13 -20.80 -22.92
C ASP A 217 -12.17 -20.64 -21.72
N ASP A 218 -10.97 -21.19 -21.87
CA ASP A 218 -9.93 -21.26 -20.83
C ASP A 218 -9.23 -19.91 -20.65
N ASP A 219 -9.15 -19.10 -21.72
CA ASP A 219 -8.49 -17.79 -21.73
C ASP A 219 -9.45 -16.60 -21.48
N CYS A 220 -10.75 -16.91 -21.40
CA CYS A 220 -11.83 -16.05 -20.96
C CYS A 220 -12.03 -14.81 -21.84
N ASP A 221 -11.68 -14.90 -23.12
CA ASP A 221 -11.88 -13.84 -24.11
C ASP A 221 -13.29 -13.88 -24.75
N GLY A 222 -14.06 -14.94 -24.49
CA GLY A 222 -15.43 -15.15 -24.96
C GLY A 222 -15.55 -16.02 -26.21
N ALA A 223 -14.43 -16.48 -26.79
CA ALA A 223 -14.36 -17.53 -27.78
C ALA A 223 -14.09 -18.88 -27.12
N THR A 224 -14.29 -19.98 -27.84
CA THR A 224 -14.06 -21.33 -27.32
C THR A 224 -13.18 -22.05 -28.32
N ASP A 225 -12.09 -22.65 -27.82
CA ASP A 225 -11.11 -23.39 -28.61
C ASP A 225 -10.54 -22.59 -29.82
N GLU A 226 -10.32 -21.27 -29.69
CA GLU A 226 -9.83 -20.44 -30.80
C GLU A 226 -8.35 -20.67 -31.12
N GLY A 227 -7.97 -20.44 -32.37
CA GLY A 227 -6.59 -20.64 -32.81
C GLY A 227 -6.12 -22.10 -32.93
N ASN A 228 -7.04 -23.08 -32.88
CA ASN A 228 -6.74 -24.52 -33.03
C ASN A 228 -5.81 -25.06 -31.91
N PRO A 229 -6.23 -24.98 -30.64
CA PRO A 229 -5.41 -25.40 -29.50
C PRO A 229 -5.09 -26.89 -29.57
N GLY A 230 -3.82 -27.24 -29.33
CA GLY A 230 -3.34 -28.64 -29.44
C GLY A 230 -3.33 -29.24 -30.86
N GLY A 231 -3.72 -28.47 -31.88
CA GLY A 231 -3.73 -28.91 -33.28
C GLY A 231 -2.38 -28.72 -34.00
N GLY A 232 -2.37 -28.99 -35.30
CA GLY A 232 -1.20 -28.84 -36.18
C GLY A 232 -0.23 -30.02 -36.18
N GLY A 233 -0.33 -30.94 -35.22
CA GLY A 233 0.40 -32.20 -35.23
C GLY A 233 -0.08 -33.17 -36.32
N SER A 234 0.80 -34.08 -36.76
CA SER A 234 0.43 -35.16 -37.68
C SER A 234 -0.39 -36.25 -36.97
N CYS A 235 -1.35 -36.84 -37.68
CA CYS A 235 -2.17 -37.95 -37.18
C CYS A 235 -2.36 -39.03 -38.25
N GLY A 236 -2.72 -40.24 -37.84
CA GLY A 236 -2.82 -41.39 -38.73
C GLY A 236 -1.46 -42.05 -39.02
N SER A 237 -1.41 -42.87 -40.06
CA SER A 237 -0.22 -43.65 -40.45
C SER A 237 0.32 -43.16 -41.80
N SER A 238 1.62 -43.36 -42.02
CA SER A 238 2.30 -43.20 -43.32
C SER A 238 2.74 -44.55 -43.90
N VAL A 239 2.10 -45.64 -43.48
CA VAL A 239 2.38 -47.02 -43.88
C VAL A 239 1.42 -47.42 -45.01
N GLY A 240 1.91 -48.21 -45.97
CA GLY A 240 1.12 -48.68 -47.10
C GLY A 240 0.57 -47.54 -47.94
N VAL A 241 -0.74 -47.58 -48.21
CA VAL A 241 -1.46 -46.53 -48.94
C VAL A 241 -1.95 -45.39 -48.04
N CYS A 242 -1.83 -45.53 -46.71
CA CYS A 242 -2.27 -44.48 -45.80
C CYS A 242 -1.44 -43.21 -45.95
N MET A 243 -2.13 -42.09 -45.79
CA MET A 243 -1.51 -40.77 -45.75
C MET A 243 -1.84 -40.10 -44.42
N PRO A 244 -0.83 -39.62 -43.67
CA PRO A 244 -1.09 -38.95 -42.41
C PRO A 244 -1.86 -37.64 -42.65
N GLY A 245 -2.81 -37.37 -41.77
CA GLY A 245 -3.54 -36.11 -41.72
C GLY A 245 -2.91 -35.11 -40.76
N THR A 246 -3.63 -34.02 -40.51
CA THR A 246 -3.28 -33.00 -39.50
C THR A 246 -4.39 -32.89 -38.45
N LEU A 247 -3.98 -32.78 -37.18
CA LEU A 247 -4.88 -32.56 -36.06
C LEU A 247 -5.49 -31.16 -36.13
N ALA A 248 -6.81 -31.10 -35.99
CA ALA A 248 -7.57 -29.87 -35.86
C ALA A 248 -8.56 -29.99 -34.70
N CYS A 249 -8.58 -29.00 -33.82
CA CYS A 249 -9.56 -28.87 -32.77
C CYS A 249 -10.91 -28.49 -33.37
N SER A 250 -11.92 -29.32 -33.11
CA SER A 250 -13.28 -29.10 -33.56
C SER A 250 -14.26 -29.60 -32.52
N GLY A 251 -14.98 -28.67 -31.88
CA GLY A 251 -15.99 -29.00 -30.86
C GLY A 251 -15.40 -29.64 -29.61
N GLY A 252 -14.29 -29.11 -29.09
CA GLY A 252 -13.62 -29.61 -27.90
C GLY A 252 -12.90 -30.95 -28.04
N ALA A 253 -12.66 -31.40 -29.27
CA ALA A 253 -11.89 -32.61 -29.53
C ALA A 253 -10.93 -32.42 -30.71
N LEU A 254 -9.73 -32.97 -30.57
CA LEU A 254 -8.78 -33.06 -31.68
C LEU A 254 -9.27 -34.10 -32.68
N THR A 255 -9.48 -33.66 -33.91
CA THR A 255 -9.92 -34.47 -35.03
C THR A 255 -8.81 -34.56 -36.07
N CYS A 256 -8.67 -35.74 -36.70
CA CYS A 256 -7.68 -35.93 -37.77
C CYS A 256 -8.31 -35.63 -39.13
N GLY A 257 -7.86 -34.56 -39.79
CA GLY A 257 -8.35 -34.15 -41.10
C GLY A 257 -7.31 -34.33 -42.21
N GLY A 258 -7.77 -34.57 -43.44
CA GLY A 258 -6.93 -34.57 -44.64
C GLY A 258 -6.06 -35.81 -44.88
N GLY A 259 -6.11 -36.80 -43.98
CA GLY A 259 -5.42 -38.09 -44.14
C GLY A 259 -6.28 -39.15 -44.83
N THR A 260 -5.62 -40.19 -45.34
CA THR A 260 -6.26 -41.45 -45.79
C THR A 260 -6.04 -42.48 -44.70
N GLY A 261 -7.12 -42.90 -44.04
CA GLY A 261 -7.07 -43.90 -42.97
C GLY A 261 -7.06 -45.34 -43.52
N PRO A 262 -6.85 -46.33 -42.64
CA PRO A 262 -6.83 -47.73 -43.02
C PRO A 262 -8.21 -48.20 -43.49
N SER A 263 -8.19 -49.12 -44.45
CA SER A 263 -9.36 -49.78 -45.05
C SER A 263 -9.14 -51.27 -45.10
N ALA A 264 -10.17 -52.07 -45.43
CA ALA A 264 -9.97 -53.51 -45.51
C ALA A 264 -9.06 -53.89 -46.69
N GLU A 265 -8.21 -54.90 -46.48
CA GLU A 265 -7.32 -55.40 -47.53
C GLU A 265 -8.04 -55.80 -48.80
N THR A 266 -7.41 -55.45 -49.92
CA THR A 266 -7.80 -55.82 -51.27
C THR A 266 -6.61 -56.52 -51.92
N CYS A 267 -6.86 -57.56 -52.71
CA CYS A 267 -5.78 -58.27 -53.41
C CYS A 267 -5.23 -57.42 -54.57
N ASP A 268 -4.40 -56.43 -54.25
CA ASP A 268 -3.88 -55.45 -55.20
C ASP A 268 -2.39 -55.12 -54.99
N ALA A 269 -1.70 -55.90 -54.15
CA ALA A 269 -0.30 -55.70 -53.77
C ALA A 269 -0.03 -54.37 -53.05
N LEU A 270 -1.08 -53.76 -52.51
CA LEU A 270 -0.99 -52.61 -51.63
C LEU A 270 -1.36 -53.04 -50.20
N ASP A 271 -0.84 -52.30 -49.23
CA ASP A 271 -1.19 -52.41 -47.82
C ASP A 271 -2.26 -51.35 -47.55
N ASN A 272 -3.52 -51.78 -47.57
CA ASN A 272 -4.73 -50.98 -47.53
C ASN A 272 -5.20 -50.69 -46.10
N ASP A 273 -4.86 -51.58 -45.15
CA ASP A 273 -5.17 -51.48 -43.73
C ASP A 273 -4.03 -50.89 -42.89
N CYS A 274 -2.88 -50.67 -43.55
CA CYS A 274 -1.73 -49.92 -43.09
C CYS A 274 -1.08 -50.53 -41.85
N ASP A 275 -1.15 -51.85 -41.69
CA ASP A 275 -0.51 -52.61 -40.61
C ASP A 275 0.96 -52.96 -40.90
N GLY A 276 1.43 -52.73 -42.13
CA GLY A 276 2.78 -52.98 -42.62
C GLY A 276 2.96 -54.31 -43.36
N VAL A 277 1.88 -55.06 -43.56
CA VAL A 277 1.85 -56.29 -44.34
C VAL A 277 0.97 -56.07 -45.58
N VAL A 278 1.36 -56.67 -46.70
CA VAL A 278 0.63 -56.55 -47.98
C VAL A 278 -0.20 -57.81 -48.19
N ASP A 279 -1.47 -57.62 -48.55
CA ASP A 279 -2.43 -58.68 -48.91
C ASP A 279 -2.57 -59.82 -47.86
N GLU A 280 -2.53 -59.52 -46.55
CA GLU A 280 -2.65 -60.52 -45.49
C GLU A 280 -4.07 -61.06 -45.32
N GLY A 281 -4.19 -62.29 -44.80
CA GLY A 281 -5.50 -62.91 -44.59
C GLY A 281 -6.24 -63.35 -45.86
N ASN A 282 -5.59 -63.35 -47.03
CA ASN A 282 -6.16 -63.75 -48.33
C ASN A 282 -7.36 -62.87 -48.76
N PRO A 283 -7.15 -61.56 -48.97
CA PRO A 283 -8.23 -60.63 -49.32
C PRO A 283 -8.85 -60.98 -50.67
N GLY A 284 -10.19 -60.92 -50.76
CA GLY A 284 -10.93 -61.30 -51.97
C GLY A 284 -10.85 -62.78 -52.37
N GLY A 285 -10.13 -63.62 -51.63
CA GLY A 285 -9.97 -65.05 -51.88
C GLY A 285 -11.03 -65.92 -51.22
N GLY A 286 -10.87 -67.24 -51.33
CA GLY A 286 -11.74 -68.25 -50.71
C GLY A 286 -12.97 -68.66 -51.55
N ALA A 287 -13.29 -67.92 -52.61
CA ALA A 287 -14.29 -68.34 -53.58
C ALA A 287 -13.77 -69.49 -54.45
N ALA A 288 -14.67 -70.39 -54.87
CA ALA A 288 -14.33 -71.48 -55.78
C ALA A 288 -14.00 -70.95 -57.18
N CYS A 289 -13.06 -71.60 -57.86
CA CYS A 289 -12.63 -71.28 -59.21
C CYS A 289 -12.40 -72.55 -60.04
N GLY A 290 -12.45 -72.42 -61.37
CA GLY A 290 -12.45 -73.59 -62.27
C GLY A 290 -13.84 -74.20 -62.44
N THR A 291 -13.90 -75.39 -63.01
CA THR A 291 -15.15 -76.13 -63.28
C THR A 291 -15.15 -77.48 -62.57
N THR A 292 -16.33 -78.04 -62.38
CA THR A 292 -16.55 -79.42 -61.89
C THR A 292 -16.89 -80.38 -63.05
N THR A 293 -16.68 -79.95 -64.29
CA THR A 293 -17.00 -80.71 -65.51
C THR A 293 -15.85 -81.64 -65.89
N GLY A 294 -16.16 -82.87 -66.30
CA GLY A 294 -15.16 -83.83 -66.77
C GLY A 294 -14.13 -84.21 -65.71
N GLU A 295 -12.86 -84.26 -66.10
CA GLU A 295 -11.71 -84.52 -65.22
C GLU A 295 -11.19 -83.24 -64.52
N CYS A 296 -11.83 -82.09 -64.78
CA CYS A 296 -11.54 -80.88 -64.03
C CYS A 296 -12.11 -80.92 -62.62
N SER A 297 -11.33 -80.41 -61.68
CA SER A 297 -11.68 -80.23 -60.28
C SER A 297 -11.56 -78.76 -59.92
N PRO A 298 -12.53 -78.18 -59.20
CA PRO A 298 -12.47 -76.78 -58.81
C PRO A 298 -11.38 -76.55 -57.76
N GLY A 299 -10.75 -75.39 -57.83
CA GLY A 299 -9.80 -74.89 -56.84
C GLY A 299 -10.43 -73.79 -55.98
N SER A 300 -9.58 -73.12 -55.19
CA SER A 300 -9.95 -71.93 -54.41
C SER A 300 -9.10 -70.74 -54.82
N LEU A 301 -9.73 -69.56 -54.94
CA LEU A 301 -9.02 -68.31 -55.19
C LEU A 301 -8.14 -67.99 -53.99
N THR A 302 -6.85 -67.78 -54.27
CA THR A 302 -5.85 -67.37 -53.29
C THR A 302 -5.18 -66.10 -53.81
N CYS A 303 -5.13 -65.07 -52.98
CA CYS A 303 -4.39 -63.86 -53.27
C CYS A 303 -2.89 -64.12 -53.15
N SER A 304 -2.15 -63.84 -54.22
CA SER A 304 -0.70 -63.95 -54.23
C SER A 304 -0.12 -62.88 -55.15
N GLY A 305 0.72 -62.01 -54.59
CA GLY A 305 1.38 -60.93 -55.34
C GLY A 305 0.40 -59.94 -55.97
N GLY A 306 -0.66 -59.55 -55.24
CA GLY A 306 -1.68 -58.62 -55.72
C GLY A 306 -2.60 -59.13 -56.81
N ALA A 307 -2.69 -60.45 -56.99
CA ALA A 307 -3.64 -61.05 -57.91
C ALA A 307 -4.27 -62.30 -57.33
N LEU A 308 -5.58 -62.46 -57.56
CA LEU A 308 -6.28 -63.69 -57.25
C LEU A 308 -5.89 -64.77 -58.25
N SER A 309 -5.31 -65.86 -57.73
CA SER A 309 -4.93 -67.03 -58.50
C SER A 309 -5.74 -68.25 -58.06
N CYS A 310 -6.14 -69.08 -59.02
CA CYS A 310 -6.85 -70.31 -58.73
C CYS A 310 -5.87 -71.41 -58.33
N VAL A 311 -5.87 -71.81 -57.06
CA VAL A 311 -4.96 -72.84 -56.53
C VAL A 311 -5.72 -74.13 -56.27
N GLY A 312 -5.11 -75.26 -56.63
CA GLY A 312 -5.68 -76.60 -56.41
C GLY A 312 -6.70 -77.05 -57.46
N ALA A 313 -6.95 -76.25 -58.51
CA ALA A 313 -7.78 -76.67 -59.63
C ALA A 313 -7.00 -77.58 -60.59
N THR A 314 -7.68 -78.58 -61.17
CA THR A 314 -7.24 -79.20 -62.42
C THR A 314 -7.96 -78.50 -63.56
N GLY A 315 -7.20 -77.78 -64.38
CA GLY A 315 -7.73 -77.07 -65.54
C GLY A 315 -7.89 -77.98 -66.75
N PRO A 316 -8.58 -77.52 -67.80
CA PRO A 316 -8.77 -78.29 -69.02
C PRO A 316 -7.43 -78.56 -69.70
N SER A 317 -7.27 -79.77 -70.20
CA SER A 317 -6.12 -80.27 -70.94
C SER A 317 -6.56 -80.82 -72.29
N ALA A 318 -5.66 -80.96 -73.25
CA ALA A 318 -6.06 -81.43 -74.58
C ALA A 318 -6.63 -82.86 -74.51
N GLU A 319 -7.73 -83.09 -75.22
CA GLU A 319 -8.34 -84.42 -75.33
C GLU A 319 -7.36 -85.49 -75.80
N ILE A 320 -7.41 -86.62 -75.11
CA ILE A 320 -6.76 -87.87 -75.49
C ILE A 320 -7.86 -88.92 -75.56
N CYS A 321 -7.81 -89.84 -76.53
CA CYS A 321 -8.85 -90.88 -76.69
C CYS A 321 -8.78 -91.94 -75.58
N ASP A 322 -9.09 -91.55 -74.35
CA ASP A 322 -9.05 -92.38 -73.16
C ASP A 322 -10.44 -92.54 -72.50
N GLY A 323 -11.49 -92.00 -73.14
CA GLY A 323 -12.86 -92.09 -72.68
C GLY A 323 -13.18 -91.13 -71.53
N ARG A 324 -12.38 -90.07 -71.36
CA ARG A 324 -12.56 -89.03 -70.34
C ARG A 324 -12.66 -87.66 -71.00
N ASP A 325 -13.37 -86.75 -70.34
CA ASP A 325 -13.51 -85.34 -70.72
C ASP A 325 -12.32 -84.57 -70.10
N ASN A 326 -11.21 -84.54 -70.83
CA ASN A 326 -9.94 -83.97 -70.40
C ASN A 326 -9.90 -82.45 -70.59
N ASP A 327 -10.67 -81.89 -71.53
CA ASP A 327 -10.76 -80.46 -71.83
C ASP A 327 -11.98 -79.78 -71.19
N CYS A 328 -12.79 -80.55 -70.46
CA CYS A 328 -13.81 -80.11 -69.52
C CYS A 328 -14.92 -79.29 -70.16
N ASP A 329 -15.25 -79.56 -71.43
CA ASP A 329 -16.29 -78.90 -72.20
C ASP A 329 -17.66 -79.59 -72.13
N ALA A 330 -17.76 -80.69 -71.37
CA ALA A 330 -18.91 -81.58 -71.19
C ALA A 330 -19.16 -82.58 -72.34
N SER A 331 -18.18 -82.75 -73.22
CA SER A 331 -18.17 -83.77 -74.26
C SER A 331 -17.06 -84.81 -73.92
N THR A 332 -16.93 -85.92 -74.66
CA THR A 332 -15.85 -86.90 -74.39
C THR A 332 -15.14 -87.34 -75.68
N ASP A 333 -13.81 -87.24 -75.69
CA ASP A 333 -12.90 -87.60 -76.80
C ASP A 333 -13.16 -86.81 -78.11
N GLU A 334 -13.43 -85.51 -78.03
CA GLU A 334 -13.68 -84.63 -79.18
C GLU A 334 -12.41 -83.98 -79.74
N GLY A 335 -12.46 -83.64 -81.04
CA GLY A 335 -11.29 -83.23 -81.79
C GLY A 335 -10.45 -84.42 -82.25
N ASN A 336 -9.45 -84.18 -83.10
CA ASN A 336 -8.62 -85.23 -83.69
C ASN A 336 -7.20 -85.15 -83.09
N PRO A 337 -6.90 -85.90 -82.01
CA PRO A 337 -5.59 -85.89 -81.40
C PRO A 337 -4.65 -86.80 -82.20
N GLY A 338 -4.13 -86.30 -83.32
CA GLY A 338 -2.90 -86.80 -83.94
C GLY A 338 -2.80 -88.31 -84.19
N GLY A 339 -3.78 -88.92 -84.87
CA GLY A 339 -3.65 -90.27 -85.41
C GLY A 339 -2.77 -90.30 -86.67
N GLY A 340 -1.46 -90.51 -86.52
CA GLY A 340 -0.61 -90.98 -87.60
C GLY A 340 -0.86 -92.47 -87.85
N GLY A 341 -1.26 -92.82 -89.08
CA GLY A 341 -1.53 -94.20 -89.52
C GLY A 341 -0.30 -95.08 -89.72
#